data_AF-K0KCV3-F1
#
_entry.id   AF-K0KCV3-F1
#
_cell.length_a   1.000
_cell.length_b   1.000
_cell.length_c   1.000
_cell.angle_alpha   90.00
_cell.angle_beta   90.00
_cell.angle_gamma   90.00
#
_symmetry.space_group_name_H-M   'P 1'
#
loop_
_entity.id
_entity.type
_entity.pdbx_description
1 polymer ?
#
loop_
_entity_poly.entity_id
_entity_poly.type
_entity_poly.pdbx_seq_one_letter_code
_entity_poly.pdbx_strand_id
1 'polypeptide(L)'
;MRGKLALVLALAAAVVAVPAANAAPIVPKVLLIGLDGARYDKLLAADTPNVHALAQRGFSSRSALYGSGMASTLSGPGWSSILTGVWPDKHKVKDNSFSGNVLTNFPS
;
A
#
# COMPACT_ATOMS: atom_id res chain seq x y z
N MET A 1 14.33 76.15 33.85
CA MET A 1 14.89 74.91 33.24
C MET A 1 13.74 74.14 32.63
N ARG A 2 13.93 73.65 31.40
CA ARG A 2 12.90 73.28 30.42
C ARG A 2 12.19 71.95 30.78
N GLY A 3 10.87 71.92 30.63
CA GLY A 3 10.04 70.72 30.78
C GLY A 3 10.36 69.68 29.71
N LYS A 4 10.37 68.41 30.10
CA LYS A 4 10.57 67.28 29.20
C LYS A 4 9.20 66.64 28.91
N LEU A 5 8.62 66.93 27.75
CA LEU A 5 7.55 66.11 27.19
C LEU A 5 8.18 64.83 26.63
N ALA A 6 7.80 63.67 27.17
CA ALA A 6 8.14 62.38 26.57
C ALA A 6 7.02 62.00 25.59
N LEU A 7 7.33 62.02 24.29
CA LEU A 7 6.46 61.53 23.23
C LEU A 7 6.57 60.00 23.19
N VAL A 8 5.53 59.29 23.62
CA VAL A 8 5.45 57.82 23.48
C VAL A 8 4.83 57.52 22.11
N LEU A 9 5.66 57.09 21.16
CA LEU A 9 5.21 56.62 19.86
C LEU A 9 4.79 55.15 20.00
N ALA A 10 3.48 54.87 20.06
CA ALA A 10 2.97 53.51 20.04
C ALA A 10 3.04 52.96 18.60
N LEU A 11 3.99 52.06 18.34
CA LEU A 11 4.08 51.34 17.08
C LEU A 11 3.07 50.18 17.11
N ALA A 12 1.91 50.36 16.50
CA ALA A 12 0.95 49.28 16.31
C ALA A 12 1.49 48.33 15.22
N ALA A 13 2.02 47.17 15.62
CA ALA A 13 2.34 46.10 14.69
C ALA A 13 1.04 45.48 14.17
N ALA A 14 0.70 45.75 12.91
CA ALA A 14 -0.38 45.06 12.23
C ALA A 14 0.00 43.58 12.06
N VAL A 15 -0.61 42.69 12.85
CA VAL A 15 -0.53 41.24 12.62
C VAL A 15 -1.34 40.94 11.37
N VAL A 16 -0.65 40.77 10.24
CA VAL A 16 -1.27 40.21 9.04
C VAL A 16 -1.48 38.73 9.29
N ALA A 17 -2.73 38.32 9.48
CA ALA A 17 -3.10 36.90 9.51
C ALA A 17 -2.78 36.30 8.14
N VAL A 18 -1.73 35.48 8.05
CA VAL A 18 -1.47 34.67 6.87
C VAL A 18 -2.55 33.58 6.87
N PRO A 19 -3.39 33.47 5.82
CA PRO A 19 -4.35 32.39 5.75
C PRO A 19 -3.60 31.06 5.76
N ALA A 20 -3.97 30.17 6.68
CA ALA A 20 -3.43 28.83 6.70
C ALA A 20 -3.74 28.18 5.35
N ALA A 21 -2.70 27.76 4.61
CA ALA A 21 -2.89 27.03 3.37
C ALA A 21 -3.73 25.77 3.67
N ASN A 22 -4.88 25.64 3.02
CA ASN A 22 -5.68 24.43 3.08
C ASN A 22 -4.83 23.27 2.54
N ALA A 23 -4.29 22.44 3.45
CA ALA A 23 -3.66 21.20 3.07
C ALA A 23 -4.70 20.31 2.35
N ALA A 24 -4.31 19.75 1.21
CA ALA A 24 -5.17 18.83 0.49
C ALA A 24 -5.53 17.64 1.41
N PRO A 25 -6.77 17.11 1.33
CA PRO A 25 -7.15 15.95 2.12
C PRO A 25 -6.19 14.77 1.87
N ILE A 26 -5.72 14.14 2.95
CA ILE A 26 -4.96 12.90 2.83
C ILE A 26 -5.92 11.82 2.33
N VAL A 27 -5.70 11.35 1.10
CA VAL A 27 -6.42 10.21 0.53
C VAL A 27 -5.63 8.94 0.86
N PRO A 28 -6.17 8.01 1.68
CA PRO A 28 -5.52 6.74 1.95
C PRO A 28 -5.18 6.01 0.65
N LYS A 29 -3.99 5.42 0.60
CA LYS A 29 -3.50 4.64 -0.55
C LYS A 29 -3.28 3.20 -0.11
N VAL A 30 -3.48 2.27 -1.04
CA VAL A 30 -3.15 0.85 -0.86
C VAL A 30 -1.94 0.53 -1.74
N LEU A 31 -0.94 -0.14 -1.16
CA LEU A 31 0.21 -0.68 -1.87
C LEU A 31 0.22 -2.20 -1.70
N LEU A 32 0.10 -2.93 -2.81
CA LEU A 32 0.28 -4.37 -2.84
C LEU A 32 1.71 -4.68 -3.31
N ILE A 33 2.48 -5.35 -2.45
CA ILE A 33 3.81 -5.87 -2.78
C ILE A 33 3.70 -7.38 -2.77
N GLY A 34 4.08 -8.03 -3.86
CA GLY A 34 4.21 -9.49 -3.89
C GLY A 34 5.62 -9.91 -4.34
N LEU A 35 6.03 -11.09 -3.87
CA LEU A 35 7.34 -11.67 -4.10
C LEU A 35 7.14 -13.01 -4.82
N ASP A 36 7.51 -13.08 -6.09
CA ASP A 36 7.36 -14.32 -6.87
C ASP A 36 8.36 -15.39 -6.39
N GLY A 37 7.92 -16.65 -6.34
CA GLY A 37 8.71 -17.79 -5.86
C GLY A 37 9.06 -17.77 -4.36
N ALA A 38 8.59 -16.79 -3.60
CA ALA A 38 8.89 -16.67 -2.17
C ALA A 38 8.07 -17.67 -1.34
N ARG A 39 8.70 -18.77 -0.94
CA ARG A 39 8.10 -19.71 0.00
C ARG A 39 8.07 -19.15 1.42
N TYR A 40 6.91 -19.24 2.07
CA TYR A 40 6.69 -18.71 3.43
C TYR A 40 7.70 -19.25 4.46
N ASP A 41 8.00 -20.55 4.45
CA ASP A 41 8.95 -21.18 5.37
C ASP A 41 10.39 -20.68 5.16
N LYS A 42 10.77 -20.40 3.91
CA LYS A 42 12.10 -19.88 3.57
C LYS A 42 12.22 -18.40 3.92
N LEU A 43 11.16 -17.63 3.73
CA LEU A 43 11.12 -16.21 4.09
C LEU A 43 11.31 -16.01 5.60
N LEU A 44 10.68 -16.85 6.42
CA LEU A 44 10.83 -16.82 7.88
C LEU A 44 12.21 -17.28 8.38
N ALA A 45 12.88 -18.17 7.65
CA ALA A 45 14.20 -18.67 8.03
C ALA A 45 15.34 -17.75 7.57
N ALA A 46 15.09 -16.89 6.59
CA ALA A 46 16.08 -15.99 6.02
C ALA A 46 16.26 -14.70 6.84
N ASP A 47 17.45 -14.11 6.77
CA ASP A 47 17.73 -12.79 7.34
C ASP A 47 17.01 -11.68 6.53
N THR A 48 15.75 -11.42 6.88
CA THR A 48 14.88 -10.45 6.21
C THR A 48 14.33 -9.43 7.21
N PRO A 49 15.17 -8.54 7.76
CA PRO A 49 14.82 -7.71 8.92
C PRO A 49 13.59 -6.82 8.66
N ASN A 50 13.44 -6.31 7.44
CA ASN A 50 12.31 -5.47 7.06
C ASN A 50 10.98 -6.25 6.98
N VAL A 51 11.01 -7.50 6.46
CA VAL A 51 9.82 -8.35 6.38
C VAL A 51 9.38 -8.78 7.78
N HIS A 52 10.34 -9.16 8.63
CA HIS A 52 10.08 -9.50 10.02
C HIS A 52 9.48 -8.30 10.79
N ALA A 53 10.05 -7.10 10.62
CA ALA A 53 9.54 -5.89 11.25
C ALA A 53 8.14 -5.50 10.75
N LEU A 54 7.80 -5.78 9.49
CA LEU A 54 6.44 -5.59 8.98
C LEU A 54 5.46 -6.59 9.60
N ALA A 55 5.83 -7.88 9.67
CA ALA A 55 4.99 -8.92 10.25
C ALA A 55 4.73 -8.71 11.75
N GLN A 56 5.74 -8.27 12.51
CA GLN A 56 5.64 -8.02 13.95
C GLN A 56 4.81 -6.78 14.29
N ARG A 57 4.91 -5.70 13.49
CA ARG A 57 4.15 -4.45 13.73
C ARG A 57 2.75 -4.48 13.13
N GLY A 58 2.51 -5.37 12.17
CA GLY A 58 1.25 -5.50 11.45
C GLY A 58 0.55 -6.83 11.72
N PHE A 59 -0.09 -7.36 10.67
CA PHE A 59 -0.74 -8.66 10.68
C PHE A 59 -0.06 -9.59 9.69
N SER A 60 0.15 -10.85 10.09
CA SER A 60 0.67 -11.89 9.20
C SER A 60 -0.08 -13.19 9.42
N SER A 61 -0.35 -13.92 8.35
CA SER A 61 -1.00 -15.23 8.39
C SER A 61 -0.58 -16.09 7.20
N ARG A 62 -0.72 -17.41 7.34
CA ARG A 62 -0.60 -18.35 6.22
C ARG A 62 -1.94 -18.41 5.50
N SER A 63 -1.90 -18.43 4.17
CA SER A 63 -3.05 -18.75 3.33
C SER A 63 -2.88 -20.12 2.70
N ALA A 64 -3.97 -20.88 2.59
CA ALA A 64 -3.99 -22.08 1.78
C ALA A 64 -4.24 -21.68 0.33
N LEU A 65 -3.30 -22.00 -0.56
CA LEU A 65 -3.53 -21.93 -2.00
C LEU A 65 -3.99 -23.31 -2.46
N TYR A 66 -5.07 -23.36 -3.26
CA TYR A 66 -5.43 -24.60 -3.93
C TYR A 66 -4.29 -24.98 -4.87
N GLY A 67 -3.64 -26.11 -4.61
CA GLY A 67 -2.50 -26.58 -5.40
C GLY A 67 -2.94 -27.41 -6.62
N SER A 68 -2.21 -28.51 -6.86
CA SER A 68 -2.47 -29.43 -7.97
C SER A 68 -3.92 -29.91 -8.00
N GLY A 69 -4.57 -29.73 -9.15
CA GLY A 69 -5.98 -30.09 -9.39
C GLY A 69 -6.91 -28.89 -9.59
N MET A 70 -6.55 -27.70 -9.11
CA MET A 70 -7.34 -26.48 -9.32
C MET A 70 -6.49 -25.25 -9.68
N ALA A 71 -5.38 -24.99 -8.98
CA ALA A 71 -4.44 -23.94 -9.36
C ALA A 71 -2.99 -24.42 -9.28
N SER A 72 -2.38 -24.59 -10.45
CA SER A 72 -0.95 -24.88 -10.55
C SER A 72 -0.15 -23.74 -9.90
N THR A 73 0.94 -24.08 -9.21
CA THR A 73 1.86 -23.10 -8.59
C THR A 73 2.74 -22.45 -9.66
N LEU A 74 2.10 -21.70 -10.55
CA LEU A 74 2.69 -20.93 -11.65
C LEU A 74 2.32 -19.46 -11.48
N SER A 75 3.21 -18.56 -11.90
CA SER A 75 3.03 -17.12 -11.74
C SER A 75 1.72 -16.62 -12.34
N GLY A 76 1.42 -16.95 -13.60
CA GLY A 76 0.23 -16.48 -14.30
C GLY A 76 -1.08 -16.78 -13.56
N PRO A 77 -1.39 -18.05 -13.26
CA PRO A 77 -2.55 -18.43 -12.46
C PRO A 77 -2.55 -17.78 -11.06
N GLY A 78 -1.43 -17.80 -10.34
CA GLY A 78 -1.34 -17.29 -8.96
C GLY A 78 -1.60 -15.79 -8.85
N TRP A 79 -0.94 -14.98 -9.68
CA TRP A 79 -1.16 -13.52 -9.72
C TRP A 79 -2.58 -13.18 -10.18
N SER A 80 -3.12 -13.94 -11.13
CA SER A 80 -4.50 -13.75 -11.59
C SER A 80 -5.51 -14.00 -10.47
N SER A 81 -5.31 -15.03 -9.64
CA SER A 81 -6.18 -15.28 -8.49
C SER A 81 -6.07 -14.19 -7.42
N ILE A 82 -4.86 -13.65 -7.18
CA ILE A 82 -4.66 -12.52 -6.25
C ILE A 82 -5.43 -11.28 -6.70
N LEU A 83 -5.36 -10.93 -7.99
CA LEU A 83 -5.99 -9.73 -8.53
C LEU A 83 -7.51 -9.86 -8.65
N THR A 84 -8.00 -11.05 -9.03
CA THR A 84 -9.42 -11.24 -9.34
C THR A 84 -10.26 -11.77 -8.17
N GLY A 85 -9.62 -12.30 -7.12
CA GLY A 85 -10.29 -12.93 -5.99
C GLY A 85 -11.02 -14.24 -6.34
N VAL A 86 -10.81 -14.80 -7.54
CA VAL A 86 -11.37 -16.07 -7.98
C VAL A 86 -10.27 -17.04 -8.42
N TRP A 87 -10.60 -18.30 -8.65
CA TRP A 87 -9.64 -19.35 -9.01
C TRP A 87 -9.59 -19.62 -10.53
N PRO A 88 -8.64 -20.43 -11.04
CA PRO A 88 -8.47 -20.65 -12.49
C PRO A 88 -9.66 -21.29 -13.21
N ASP A 89 -10.55 -21.98 -12.50
CA ASP A 89 -11.83 -22.45 -13.02
C ASP A 89 -12.75 -21.28 -13.42
N LYS A 90 -12.60 -20.10 -12.80
CA LYS A 90 -13.35 -18.88 -13.13
C LYS A 90 -12.58 -17.93 -14.04
N HIS A 91 -11.37 -17.51 -13.66
CA HIS A 91 -10.61 -16.52 -14.47
C HIS A 91 -9.91 -17.12 -15.71
N LYS A 92 -9.86 -18.46 -15.81
CA LYS A 92 -9.34 -19.24 -16.96
C LYS A 92 -7.85 -19.07 -17.29
N VAL A 93 -7.07 -18.40 -16.44
CA VAL A 93 -5.61 -18.39 -16.56
C VAL A 93 -5.06 -19.68 -15.97
N LYS A 94 -4.67 -20.62 -16.84
CA LYS A 94 -4.23 -21.98 -16.46
C LYS A 94 -2.72 -22.17 -16.52
N ASP A 95 -2.02 -21.29 -17.21
CA ASP A 95 -0.56 -21.28 -17.38
C ASP A 95 -0.06 -19.84 -17.61
N ASN A 96 1.22 -19.69 -17.90
CA ASN A 96 1.87 -18.39 -18.11
C ASN A 96 1.66 -17.81 -19.52
N SER A 97 0.93 -18.47 -20.42
CA SER A 97 0.60 -17.94 -21.74
C SER A 97 -0.58 -16.96 -21.70
N PHE A 98 -1.42 -17.05 -20.65
CA PHE A 98 -2.68 -16.30 -20.51
C PHE A 98 -3.69 -16.54 -21.64
N SER A 99 -3.50 -17.54 -22.49
CA SER A 99 -4.38 -17.81 -23.62
C SER A 99 -5.79 -18.20 -23.15
N GLY A 100 -6.82 -17.60 -23.76
CA GLY A 100 -8.23 -17.90 -23.47
C GLY A 100 -8.70 -17.46 -22.08
N ASN A 101 -7.98 -16.56 -21.41
CA ASN A 101 -8.41 -16.01 -20.13
C ASN A 101 -9.67 -15.13 -20.26
N VAL A 102 -10.34 -14.89 -19.13
CA VAL A 102 -11.51 -14.00 -19.03
C VAL A 102 -11.35 -13.02 -17.86
N LEU A 103 -10.15 -12.49 -17.67
CA LEU A 103 -9.81 -11.63 -16.53
C LEU A 103 -10.71 -10.39 -16.45
N THR A 104 -11.14 -9.84 -17.59
CA THR A 104 -12.01 -8.66 -17.68
C THR A 104 -13.39 -8.85 -17.05
N ASN A 105 -13.81 -10.08 -16.78
CA ASN A 105 -15.10 -10.40 -16.18
C ASN A 105 -15.07 -10.36 -14.64
N PHE A 106 -13.91 -10.12 -14.05
CA PHE A 106 -13.70 -10.07 -12.61
C PHE A 106 -13.08 -8.72 -12.24
N PRO A 107 -13.26 -8.27 -10.98
CA PRO A 107 -12.54 -7.10 -10.49
C PRO A 107 -11.02 -7.27 -10.69
N SER A 108 -10.31 -6.17 -10.84
CA SER A 108 -8.84 -6.10 -10.90
C SER A 108 -8.32 -5.02 -9.97
#